data_AF-A0A7Z9XRU0-F1
#
_entry.id   AF-A0A7Z9XRU0-F1
#
_cell.length_a   1.000
_cell.length_b   1.000
_cell.length_c   1.000
_cell.angle_alpha   90.00
_cell.angle_beta   90.00
_cell.angle_gamma   90.00
#
_symmetry.space_group_name_H-M   'P 1'
#
loop_
_entity.id
_entity.type
_entity.pdbx_description
1 polymer ?
#
loop_
_entity_poly.entity_id
_entity_poly.type
_entity_poly.pdbx_seq_one_letter_code
_entity_poly.pdbx_strand_id
1 'polypeptide(L)'
;RQAPWILWIKDLSVMDPYYVLPVIMGGSMFIQQKLNPAPPDPMQAKLMMALPFVFTVMFAFFPSGLVLYWVANNALSIAQQWIITKRIEDQAAAVKK
;
A
#
# COMPACT_ATOMS: atom_id res chain seq x y z
N ARG A 1 23.16 -3.24 12.28
CA ARG A 1 22.46 -4.33 13.00
C ARG A 1 22.05 -3.77 14.35
N GLN A 2 20.86 -4.10 14.86
CA GLN A 2 20.21 -3.46 16.04
C GLN A 2 19.78 -2.00 15.79
N ALA A 3 18.85 -1.79 14.86
CA ALA A 3 18.18 -0.51 14.69
C ALA A 3 16.78 -0.57 15.34
N PRO A 4 16.64 -0.27 16.64
CA PRO A 4 15.34 -0.26 17.30
C PRO A 4 14.47 0.85 16.71
N TRP A 5 13.18 0.54 16.59
CA TRP A 5 12.16 1.48 16.18
C TRP A 5 11.12 1.61 17.32
N ILE A 6 9.90 2.01 16.97
CA ILE A 6 8.81 2.22 17.90
C ILE A 6 8.03 0.92 18.15
N LEU A 7 7.29 0.89 19.26
CA LEU A 7 6.32 -0.17 19.60
C LEU A 7 6.99 -1.57 19.63
N TRP A 8 6.52 -2.52 18.81
CA TRP A 8 6.97 -3.91 18.79
C TRP A 8 8.21 -4.15 17.92
N ILE A 9 8.63 -3.19 17.09
CA ILE A 9 9.79 -3.34 16.20
C ILE A 9 11.07 -2.99 16.96
N LYS A 10 11.85 -4.02 17.32
CA LYS A 10 13.11 -3.88 18.07
C LYS A 10 14.37 -3.93 17.20
N ASP A 11 14.26 -4.40 15.96
CA ASP A 11 15.35 -4.35 14.99
C ASP A 11 14.78 -4.29 13.56
N LEU A 12 15.04 -3.20 12.83
CA LEU A 12 14.59 -3.02 11.44
C LEU A 12 15.27 -3.96 10.44
N SER A 13 16.39 -4.59 10.81
CA SER A 13 17.14 -5.49 9.93
C SER A 13 16.64 -6.93 9.93
N VAL A 14 15.67 -7.28 10.80
CA VAL A 14 15.02 -8.60 10.85
C VAL A 14 13.54 -8.49 10.48
N MET A 15 12.91 -9.62 10.18
CA MET A 15 11.47 -9.68 9.90
C MET A 15 10.61 -9.21 11.08
N ASP A 16 9.41 -8.70 10.81
CA ASP A 16 8.46 -8.35 11.86
C ASP A 16 7.98 -9.64 12.58
N PRO A 17 8.31 -9.85 13.87
CA PRO A 17 7.95 -11.09 14.58
C PRO A 17 6.44 -11.28 14.74
N TYR A 18 5.64 -10.21 14.59
CA TYR A 18 4.18 -10.24 14.72
C TYR A 18 3.46 -10.09 13.37
N TYR A 19 4.20 -9.94 12.26
CA TYR A 19 3.66 -9.76 10.91
C TYR A 19 2.66 -8.61 10.75
N VAL A 20 2.70 -7.61 11.65
CA VAL A 20 1.77 -6.47 11.61
C VAL A 20 2.09 -5.57 10.41
N LEU A 21 3.37 -5.26 10.17
CA LEU A 21 3.79 -4.43 9.04
C LEU A 21 3.42 -5.04 7.67
N PRO A 22 3.67 -6.34 7.39
CA PRO A 22 3.21 -6.99 6.17
C PRO A 22 1.70 -6.88 5.95
N VAL A 23 0.88 -7.08 6.99
CA VAL A 23 -0.58 -6.96 6.87
C VAL A 23 -1.01 -5.53 6.54
N ILE A 24 -0.42 -4.53 7.20
CA ILE A 24 -0.67 -3.11 6.88
C ILE A 24 -0.25 -2.81 5.45
N MET A 25 0.90 -3.32 5.02
CA MET A 25 1.41 -3.17 3.66
C MET A 25 0.43 -3.75 2.63
N GLY A 26 -0.04 -4.98 2.83
CA GLY A 26 -1.06 -5.61 1.99
C GLY A 26 -2.36 -4.82 1.92
N GLY A 27 -2.86 -4.37 3.07
CA GLY A 27 -4.06 -3.53 3.15
C GLY A 27 -3.88 -2.20 2.39
N SER A 28 -2.72 -1.56 2.55
CA SER A 28 -2.41 -0.30 1.84
C SER A 28 -2.31 -0.51 0.33
N MET A 29 -1.69 -1.59 -0.14
CA MET A 29 -1.65 -1.93 -1.57
C MET A 29 -3.05 -2.16 -2.12
N PHE A 30 -3.91 -2.86 -1.39
CA PHE A 30 -5.29 -3.09 -1.78
C PHE A 30 -6.08 -1.77 -1.90
N ILE A 31 -5.93 -0.86 -0.93
CA ILE A 31 -6.54 0.48 -0.97
C ILE A 31 -6.03 1.28 -2.18
N GLN A 32 -4.71 1.31 -2.39
CA GLN A 32 -4.10 2.01 -3.52
C GLN A 32 -4.63 1.48 -4.85
N GLN A 33 -4.76 0.16 -4.98
CA GLN A 33 -5.29 -0.48 -6.18
C GLN A 33 -6.77 -0.13 -6.43
N LYS A 34 -7.57 0.06 -5.37
CA LYS A 34 -8.97 0.52 -5.48
C LYS A 34 -9.09 1.98 -5.91
N LEU A 35 -8.09 2.80 -5.62
CA LEU A 35 -8.03 4.21 -6.07
C LEU A 35 -7.59 4.34 -7.53
N ASN A 36 -6.97 3.30 -8.09
CA ASN A 36 -6.56 3.26 -9.48
C ASN A 36 -7.68 2.70 -10.36
N PRO A 37 -7.86 3.21 -11.59
CA PRO A 37 -8.80 2.63 -12.54
C PRO A 37 -8.48 1.15 -12.79
N ALA A 38 -9.50 0.30 -12.70
CA ALA A 38 -9.34 -1.13 -12.99
C ALA A 38 -9.04 -1.33 -14.48
N PRO A 39 -8.19 -2.30 -14.85
CA PRO A 39 -8.01 -2.68 -16.25
C PRO A 39 -9.34 -3.12 -16.88
N PRO A 40 -9.57 -2.84 -18.18
CA PRO A 40 -10.82 -3.21 -18.86
C PRO A 40 -11.00 -4.73 -19.01
N ASP A 41 -9.90 -5.49 -19.01
CA ASP A 41 -9.93 -6.95 -19.09
C ASP A 41 -10.20 -7.61 -17.71
N PRO A 42 -11.20 -8.48 -17.58
CA PRO A 42 -11.58 -9.09 -16.31
C PRO A 42 -10.56 -10.10 -15.77
N MET A 43 -9.76 -10.74 -16.63
CA MET A 43 -8.67 -11.63 -16.20
C MET A 43 -7.53 -10.81 -15.59
N GLN A 44 -7.14 -9.72 -16.24
CA GLN A 44 -6.12 -8.82 -15.71
C GLN A 44 -6.54 -8.18 -14.38
N ALA A 45 -7.81 -7.78 -14.26
CA ALA A 45 -8.35 -7.25 -13.00
C ALA A 45 -8.27 -8.26 -11.85
N LYS A 46 -8.60 -9.54 -12.10
CA LYS A 46 -8.49 -10.61 -11.10
C LYS A 46 -7.04 -10.85 -10.67
N LEU A 47 -6.11 -10.89 -11.62
CA LEU A 47 -4.68 -11.05 -11.33
C LEU A 47 -4.15 -9.88 -10.49
N MET A 48 -4.51 -8.66 -10.87
CA MET A 48 -4.19 -7.44 -10.13
C MET A 48 -4.68 -7.54 -8.68
N MET A 49 -5.93 -7.96 -8.45
CA MET A 49 -6.48 -8.11 -7.09
C MET A 49 -5.80 -9.21 -6.26
N ALA A 50 -5.17 -10.20 -6.89
CA ALA A 50 -4.42 -11.24 -6.20
C ALA A 50 -3.02 -10.77 -5.77
N LEU A 51 -2.41 -9.82 -6.48
CA LEU A 51 -1.04 -9.37 -6.23
C LEU A 51 -0.81 -8.86 -4.79
N PRO A 52 -1.66 -8.01 -4.18
CA PRO A 52 -1.45 -7.56 -2.82
C PRO A 52 -1.28 -8.72 -1.83
N PHE A 53 -2.05 -9.79 -1.99
CA PHE A 53 -1.97 -10.97 -1.11
C PHE A 53 -0.65 -11.72 -1.30
N VAL A 54 -0.24 -11.94 -2.55
CA VAL A 54 1.05 -12.59 -2.87
C VAL A 54 2.22 -11.78 -2.31
N PHE A 55 2.23 -10.47 -2.56
CA PHE A 55 3.27 -9.57 -2.05
C PHE A 55 3.28 -9.51 -0.52
N THR A 56 2.13 -9.54 0.14
CA THR A 56 2.04 -9.56 1.61
C THR A 56 2.72 -10.79 2.18
N VAL A 57 2.40 -11.98 1.67
CA VAL A 57 3.00 -13.24 2.14
C VAL A 57 4.49 -13.26 1.84
N MET A 58 4.90 -12.82 0.66
CA MET A 58 6.33 -12.76 0.30
C MET A 58 7.11 -11.80 1.22
N PHE A 59 6.60 -10.59 1.44
CA PHE A 59 7.25 -9.57 2.27
C PHE A 59 7.17 -9.87 3.77
N ALA A 60 6.34 -10.83 4.20
CA ALA A 60 6.29 -11.30 5.58
C ALA A 60 7.65 -11.83 6.08
N PHE A 61 8.49 -12.33 5.16
CA PHE A 61 9.81 -12.89 5.47
C PHE A 61 10.97 -11.91 5.24
N PHE A 62 10.69 -10.67 4.82
CA PHE A 62 11.71 -9.64 4.56
C PHE A 62 11.99 -8.77 5.80
N PRO A 63 13.15 -8.09 5.84
CA PRO A 63 13.45 -7.13 6.91
C PRO A 63 12.34 -6.10 7.10
N SER A 64 11.91 -5.90 8.33
CA SER A 64 10.82 -5.00 8.70
C SER A 64 11.07 -3.55 8.26
N GLY A 65 12.32 -3.10 8.17
CA GLY A 65 12.67 -1.79 7.62
C GLY A 65 12.29 -1.62 6.15
N LEU A 66 12.45 -2.67 5.33
CA LEU A 66 11.99 -2.64 3.94
C LEU A 66 10.46 -2.58 3.88
N VAL A 67 9.78 -3.39 4.69
CA VAL A 67 8.31 -3.40 4.73
C VAL A 67 7.77 -2.05 5.20
N LEU A 68 8.38 -1.45 6.22
CA LEU A 68 8.03 -0.13 6.73
C LEU A 68 8.18 0.97 5.66
N TYR A 69 9.25 0.93 4.86
CA TYR A 69 9.43 1.83 3.72
C TYR A 69 8.25 1.76 2.75
N TRP A 70 7.81 0.54 2.40
CA TRP A 70 6.66 0.34 1.53
C TRP A 70 5.37 0.86 2.13
N VAL A 71 5.12 0.60 3.42
CA VAL A 71 3.94 1.14 4.12
C VAL A 71 3.92 2.67 4.06
N ALA A 72 5.04 3.32 4.36
CA ALA A 72 5.14 4.78 4.31
C ALA A 72 4.96 5.33 2.89
N ASN A 73 5.56 4.68 1.90
CA ASN A 73 5.43 5.08 0.49
C ASN A 73 3.98 4.95 0.01
N ASN A 74 3.34 3.81 0.26
CA ASN A 74 1.94 3.59 -0.11
C ASN A 74 1.02 4.61 0.56
N ALA A 75 1.23 4.91 1.85
CA ALA A 75 0.43 5.90 2.56
C ALA A 75 0.53 7.29 1.92
N LEU A 76 1.73 7.73 1.55
CA LEU A 76 1.95 9.00 0.84
C LEU A 76 1.29 9.00 -0.55
N SER A 77 1.47 7.93 -1.31
CA SER A 77 0.87 7.80 -2.65
C SER A 77 -0.66 7.78 -2.60
N ILE A 78 -1.26 7.10 -1.62
CA ILE A 78 -2.72 7.09 -1.39
C ILE A 78 -3.21 8.49 -1.06
N ALA A 79 -2.54 9.20 -0.15
CA ALA A 79 -2.91 10.56 0.22
C ALA A 79 -2.82 11.51 -0.99
N GLN A 80 -1.75 11.42 -1.77
CA GLN A 80 -1.57 12.19 -3.00
C GLN A 80 -2.69 11.87 -4.01
N GLN A 81 -2.93 10.59 -4.28
CA GLN A 81 -3.94 10.15 -5.24
C GLN A 81 -5.32 10.65 -4.85
N TRP A 82 -5.68 10.53 -3.56
CA TRP A 82 -6.97 10.99 -3.06
C TRP A 82 -7.18 12.51 -3.26
N ILE A 83 -6.16 13.31 -2.98
CA ILE A 83 -6.21 14.77 -3.21
C ILE A 83 -6.38 15.09 -4.70
N ILE A 84 -5.65 14.39 -5.58
CA ILE A 84 -5.73 14.60 -7.03
C ILE A 84 -7.10 14.22 -7.57
N THR A 85 -7.61 13.03 -7.23
CA THR A 85 -8.92 12.56 -7.68
C THR A 85 -10.02 13.54 -7.27
N LYS A 86 -10.02 14.00 -6.02
CA LYS A 86 -10.98 14.99 -5.53
C LYS A 86 -10.92 16.31 -6.31
N ARG A 87 -9.71 16.81 -6.61
CA ARG A 87 -9.54 18.04 -7.40
C ARG A 87 -10.06 17.89 -8.83
N ILE A 88 -9.89 16.73 -9.46
CA ILE A 88 -10.40 16.45 -10.80
C ILE A 88 -11.93 16.41 -10.79
N GLU A 89 -12.54 15.78 -9.77
CA GLU A 89 -14.00 15.75 -9.59
C GLU A 89 -14.59 17.15 -9.39
N ASP A 90 -13.97 17.97 -8.53
CA ASP A 90 -14.40 19.36 -8.28
C ASP A 90 -14.32 20.21 -9.57
N GLN A 91 -13.26 20.06 -10.37
CA GLN A 91 -13.12 20.74 -11.66
C GLN A 91 -14.19 20.29 -12.66
N ALA A 92 -14.47 18.98 -12.74
CA ALA A 92 -15.51 18.45 -13.62
C ALA A 92 -16.92 18.95 -13.24
N ALA A 93 -17.19 19.12 -11.95
CA ALA A 93 -18.45 19.69 -11.45
C ALA A 93 -18.57 21.19 -11.79
N ALA A 94 -17.48 21.96 -11.70
CA ALA A 94 -17.48 23.38 -12.05
C ALA A 94 -17.71 23.64 -13.54
N VAL A 95 -17.19 22.78 -14.43
CA VAL A 95 -17.40 22.88 -15.89
C VAL A 95 -18.84 22.57 -16.29
N LYS A 96 -19.55 21.73 -15.52
CA LYS A 96 -20.95 21.38 -15.79
C LYS A 96 -21.97 22.44 -15.38
N LYS A 97 -21.56 23.48 -14.63
CA LYS A 97 -22.42 24.55 -14.13
C LYS A 97 -22.30 25.79 -14.99
#